data_AF-A0A5C5XW78-F1
#
_entry.id   AF-A0A5C5XW78-F1
#
_cell.length_a   1.000
_cell.length_b   1.000
_cell.length_c   1.000
_cell.angle_alpha   90.00
_cell.angle_beta   90.00
_cell.angle_gamma   90.00
#
_symmetry.space_group_name_H-M   'P 1'
#
loop_
_entity.id
_entity.type
_entity.pdbx_description
1 polymer ?
#
loop_
_entity_poly.entity_id
_entity_poly.type
_entity_poly.pdbx_seq_one_letter_code
_entity_poly.pdbx_strand_id
1 'polypeptide(L)'
;MTRQNEEEFLQLITQFQPRLYGYLLTLMGNPDDANDVLQETNVNLWEGASKYEPGTNFKAWAFRVAHFQVMSYRQRRVRDRVTFSNDLVATLAVEASAADELQEARRELLSECLKKLPKNMLTVVGLRYLDGLSVSEIATKLSLASNAISQRLFRARRALEECVVRSMT
;
A
#
# COMPACT_ATOMS: atom_id res chain seq x y z
N MET A 1 -22.02 -6.17 19.34
CA MET A 1 -22.39 -5.09 18.40
C MET A 1 -23.90 -5.16 18.23
N THR A 2 -24.62 -4.04 18.15
CA THR A 2 -26.06 -4.07 17.82
C THR A 2 -26.23 -4.21 16.31
N ARG A 3 -27.38 -4.74 15.85
CA ARG A 3 -27.68 -4.93 14.41
C ARG A 3 -27.58 -3.64 13.59
N GLN A 4 -27.95 -2.51 14.19
CA GLN A 4 -27.81 -1.19 13.57
C GLN A 4 -26.33 -0.76 13.42
N ASN A 5 -25.50 -1.04 14.42
CA ASN A 5 -24.06 -0.74 14.35
C ASN A 5 -23.35 -1.63 13.31
N GLU A 6 -23.85 -2.85 13.07
CA GLU A 6 -23.36 -3.74 12.00
C GLU A 6 -23.62 -3.17 10.61
N GLU A 7 -24.84 -2.66 10.36
CA GLU A 7 -25.21 -2.06 9.07
C GLU A 7 -24.40 -0.79 8.78
N GLU A 8 -24.26 0.10 9.77
CA GLU A 8 -23.44 1.31 9.66
C GLU A 8 -21.98 0.98 9.37
N PHE A 9 -21.45 -0.08 10.00
CA PHE A 9 -20.07 -0.52 9.78
C PHE A 9 -19.85 -1.13 8.39
N LEU A 10 -20.82 -1.91 7.87
CA LEU A 10 -20.78 -2.42 6.50
C LEU A 10 -20.82 -1.30 5.46
N GLN A 11 -21.62 -0.25 5.71
CA GLN A 11 -21.64 0.94 4.85
C GLN A 11 -20.27 1.64 4.83
N LEU A 12 -19.60 1.74 5.98
CA LEU A 12 -18.23 2.26 6.03
C LEU A 12 -17.25 1.40 5.23
N ILE A 13 -17.26 0.08 5.38
CA ILE A 13 -16.37 -0.81 4.61
C ILE A 13 -16.60 -0.63 3.10
N THR A 14 -17.85 -0.73 2.66
CA THR A 14 -18.22 -0.63 1.24
C THR A 14 -17.85 0.72 0.64
N GLN A 15 -18.04 1.81 1.38
CA GLN A 15 -17.64 3.16 0.94
C GLN A 15 -16.13 3.29 0.72
N PHE A 16 -15.31 2.63 1.54
CA PHE A 16 -13.85 2.74 1.46
C PHE A 16 -13.19 1.69 0.57
N GLN A 17 -13.92 0.67 0.12
CA GLN A 17 -13.39 -0.43 -0.68
C GLN A 17 -12.61 0.02 -1.92
N PRO A 18 -13.11 0.95 -2.77
CA PRO A 18 -12.35 1.40 -3.96
C PRO A 18 -11.02 2.08 -3.59
N ARG A 19 -11.00 2.80 -2.46
CA ARG A 19 -9.79 3.48 -1.96
C ARG A 19 -8.80 2.49 -1.35
N LEU A 20 -9.29 1.47 -0.65
CA LEU A 20 -8.47 0.37 -0.14
C LEU A 20 -7.87 -0.44 -1.29
N TYR A 21 -8.67 -0.76 -2.31
CA TYR A 21 -8.19 -1.43 -3.51
C TYR A 21 -7.08 -0.64 -4.19
N GLY A 22 -7.29 0.66 -4.47
CA GLY A 22 -6.26 1.50 -5.06
C GLY A 22 -4.98 1.57 -4.22
N TYR A 23 -5.10 1.65 -2.90
CA TYR A 23 -3.96 1.59 -1.99
C TYR A 23 -3.21 0.26 -2.07
N LEU A 24 -3.91 -0.87 -2.02
CA LEU A 24 -3.30 -2.20 -2.11
C LEU A 24 -2.64 -2.42 -3.47
N LEU A 25 -3.31 -2.02 -4.55
CA LEU A 25 -2.76 -2.07 -5.90
C LEU A 25 -1.46 -1.28 -6.02
N THR A 26 -1.37 -0.09 -5.42
CA THR A 26 -0.12 0.71 -5.42
C THR A 26 1.02 0.04 -4.66
N LEU A 27 0.73 -0.77 -3.64
CA LEU A 27 1.74 -1.43 -2.82
C LEU A 27 2.21 -2.77 -3.38
N MET A 28 1.42 -3.39 -4.25
CA MET A 28 1.66 -4.76 -4.72
C MET A 28 1.88 -4.85 -6.23
N GLY A 29 1.36 -3.91 -7.01
CA GLY A 29 1.61 -3.82 -8.46
C GLY A 29 0.94 -4.91 -9.30
N ASN A 30 0.33 -5.92 -8.68
CA ASN A 30 -0.43 -6.99 -9.32
C ASN A 30 -1.92 -6.90 -8.91
N PRO A 31 -2.87 -6.81 -9.87
CA PRO A 31 -4.30 -6.70 -9.58
C PRO A 31 -4.91 -7.89 -8.85
N ASP A 32 -4.47 -9.11 -9.13
CA ASP A 32 -5.00 -10.34 -8.53
C ASP A 32 -4.58 -10.43 -7.06
N ASP A 33 -3.29 -10.24 -6.79
CA ASP A 33 -2.75 -10.13 -5.44
C ASP A 33 -3.49 -9.02 -4.66
N ALA A 34 -3.75 -7.88 -5.31
CA ALA A 34 -4.50 -6.75 -4.72
C ALA A 34 -5.92 -7.11 -4.34
N ASN A 35 -6.60 -7.92 -5.14
CA ASN A 35 -7.93 -8.42 -4.82
C ASN A 35 -7.90 -9.41 -3.66
N ASP A 36 -6.94 -10.34 -3.64
CA ASP A 36 -6.81 -11.32 -2.56
C ASP A 36 -6.55 -10.66 -1.21
N VAL A 37 -5.59 -9.74 -1.17
CA VAL A 37 -5.29 -9.00 0.07
C VAL A 37 -6.44 -8.07 0.45
N LEU A 38 -7.21 -7.53 -0.51
CA LEU A 38 -8.40 -6.74 -0.22
C LEU A 38 -9.47 -7.60 0.46
N GLN A 39 -9.67 -8.84 0.00
CA GLN A 39 -10.61 -9.77 0.63
C GLN A 39 -10.20 -10.07 2.07
N GLU A 40 -8.94 -10.45 2.29
CA GLU A 40 -8.41 -10.67 3.65
C GLU A 40 -8.54 -9.41 4.52
N THR A 41 -8.30 -8.24 3.95
CA THR A 41 -8.48 -6.95 4.63
C THR A 41 -9.93 -6.78 5.07
N ASN A 42 -10.92 -7.05 4.21
CA ASN A 42 -12.33 -6.92 4.56
C ASN A 42 -12.74 -7.88 5.69
N VAL A 43 -12.24 -9.12 5.67
CA VAL A 43 -12.46 -10.09 6.75
C VAL A 43 -11.90 -9.56 8.07
N ASN A 44 -10.65 -9.09 8.06
CA ASN A 44 -10.01 -8.55 9.27
C ASN A 44 -10.67 -7.26 9.78
N LEU A 45 -11.20 -6.43 8.89
CA LEU A 45 -12.00 -5.26 9.29
C LEU A 45 -13.29 -5.70 9.98
N TRP A 46 -13.98 -6.70 9.44
CA TRP A 46 -15.20 -7.24 10.01
C TRP A 46 -14.96 -7.89 11.39
N GLU A 47 -13.95 -8.75 11.51
CA GLU A 47 -13.57 -9.36 12.79
C GLU A 47 -13.11 -8.32 13.81
N GLY A 48 -12.45 -7.26 13.34
CA GLY A 48 -12.00 -6.12 14.13
C GLY A 48 -13.08 -5.10 14.47
N ALA A 49 -14.32 -5.26 13.98
CA ALA A 49 -15.37 -4.24 14.11
C ALA A 49 -15.67 -3.89 15.58
N SER A 50 -15.61 -4.88 16.47
CA SER A 50 -15.79 -4.68 17.92
C SER A 50 -14.71 -3.80 18.57
N LYS A 51 -13.55 -3.64 17.93
CA LYS A 51 -12.42 -2.81 18.39
C LYS A 51 -12.44 -1.41 17.75
N TYR A 52 -13.32 -1.18 16.77
CA TYR A 52 -13.49 0.12 16.16
C TYR A 52 -14.48 0.95 17.00
N GLU A 53 -14.05 2.14 17.39
CA GLU A 53 -14.90 3.07 18.13
C GLU A 53 -15.62 4.01 17.14
N PRO A 54 -16.96 3.97 17.06
CA PRO A 54 -17.73 4.85 16.17
C PRO A 54 -17.43 6.33 16.43
N GLY A 55 -17.37 7.13 15.36
CA GLY A 55 -16.99 8.54 15.44
C GLY A 55 -15.47 8.80 15.36
N THR A 56 -14.64 7.76 15.40
CA THR A 56 -13.18 7.87 15.12
C THR A 56 -12.88 7.79 13.61
N ASN A 57 -11.62 8.00 13.22
CA ASN A 57 -11.23 8.04 11.81
C ASN A 57 -11.15 6.63 11.19
N PHE A 58 -12.28 6.13 10.69
CA PHE A 58 -12.39 4.84 10.00
C PHE A 58 -11.34 4.66 8.90
N LYS A 59 -11.09 5.70 8.09
CA LYS A 59 -10.09 5.66 7.00
C LYS A 59 -8.70 5.31 7.55
N ALA A 60 -8.27 5.99 8.60
CA ALA A 60 -6.94 5.76 9.18
C ALA A 60 -6.81 4.34 9.75
N TRP A 61 -7.86 3.86 10.40
CA TRP A 61 -7.91 2.50 10.95
C TRP A 61 -7.92 1.44 9.85
N ALA A 62 -8.78 1.58 8.83
CA ALA A 62 -8.90 0.62 7.75
C ALA A 62 -7.61 0.49 6.91
N PHE A 63 -6.95 1.62 6.65
CA PHE A 63 -5.66 1.61 5.94
C PHE A 63 -4.53 1.02 6.78
N ARG A 64 -4.63 1.08 8.12
CA ARG A 64 -3.68 0.39 9.01
C ARG A 64 -3.86 -1.12 8.92
N VAL A 65 -5.10 -1.61 8.95
CA VAL A 65 -5.41 -3.04 8.76
C VAL A 65 -4.91 -3.53 7.40
N ALA A 66 -5.25 -2.82 6.32
CA ALA A 66 -4.80 -3.14 4.96
C ALA A 66 -3.27 -3.22 4.85
N HIS A 67 -2.57 -2.30 5.50
CA HIS A 67 -1.11 -2.31 5.53
C HIS A 67 -0.54 -3.56 6.22
N PHE A 68 -1.11 -3.99 7.35
CA PHE A 68 -0.70 -5.23 8.00
C PHE A 68 -0.97 -6.46 7.13
N GLN A 69 -2.07 -6.48 6.37
CA GLN A 69 -2.34 -7.57 5.42
C GLN A 69 -1.30 -7.63 4.31
N VAL A 70 -0.88 -6.49 3.75
CA VAL A 70 0.23 -6.43 2.78
C VAL A 70 1.53 -6.99 3.37
N MET A 71 1.86 -6.63 4.62
CA MET A 71 3.07 -7.15 5.28
C MET A 71 2.97 -8.66 5.52
N SER A 72 1.81 -9.16 5.95
CA SER A 72 1.57 -10.60 6.14
C SER A 72 1.66 -11.36 4.82
N TYR A 73 1.03 -10.84 3.75
CA TYR A 73 1.12 -11.39 2.41
C TYR A 73 2.57 -11.48 1.92
N ARG A 74 3.36 -10.40 2.08
CA ARG A 74 4.78 -10.40 1.71
C ARG A 74 5.59 -11.44 2.47
N GLN A 75 5.33 -11.60 3.77
CA GLN A 75 5.99 -12.64 4.59
C GLN A 75 5.63 -14.05 4.13
N ARG A 76 4.35 -14.31 3.81
CA ARG A 76 3.90 -15.60 3.28
C ARG A 76 4.53 -15.90 1.92
N ARG A 77 4.56 -14.94 1.00
CA ARG A 77 5.15 -15.11 -0.33
C ARG A 77 6.65 -15.40 -0.31
N VAL A 78 7.39 -14.83 0.66
CA VAL A 78 8.81 -15.16 0.87
C VAL A 78 8.98 -16.59 1.39
N ARG A 79 8.09 -17.05 2.27
CA ARG A 79 8.11 -18.40 2.84
C ARG A 79 7.64 -19.46 1.83
N ASP A 80 6.66 -19.12 1.00
CA ASP A 80 5.97 -20.03 0.09
C ASP A 80 6.57 -19.98 -1.32
N ARG A 81 7.88 -19.72 -1.43
CA ARG A 81 8.60 -19.64 -2.71
C ARG A 81 8.67 -21.04 -3.35
N VAL A 82 7.57 -21.48 -3.94
CA VAL A 82 7.49 -22.64 -4.82
C VAL A 82 8.27 -22.28 -6.08
N THR A 83 9.37 -22.99 -6.32
CA THR A 83 10.15 -22.85 -7.56
C THR A 83 9.36 -23.48 -8.70
N PHE A 84 8.73 -22.65 -9.54
CA PHE A 84 8.25 -23.09 -10.84
C PHE A 84 9.43 -23.49 -11.73
N SER A 85 9.21 -24.42 -12.67
CA SER A 85 10.25 -24.77 -13.65
C SER A 85 10.55 -23.58 -14.56
N ASN A 86 11.81 -23.42 -14.94
CA ASN A 86 12.27 -22.29 -15.76
C ASN A 86 11.52 -22.19 -17.10
N ASP A 87 11.07 -23.32 -17.66
CA ASP A 87 10.33 -23.37 -18.92
C ASP A 87 8.92 -22.77 -18.81
N LEU A 88 8.23 -22.97 -17.67
CA LEU A 88 6.92 -22.38 -17.41
C LEU A 88 7.04 -20.86 -17.19
N VAL A 89 8.10 -20.43 -16.50
CA VAL A 89 8.40 -19.01 -16.28
C VAL A 89 8.72 -18.31 -17.61
N ALA A 90 9.48 -18.94 -18.50
CA ALA A 90 9.80 -18.41 -19.81
C ALA A 90 8.56 -18.27 -20.72
N THR A 91 7.63 -19.24 -20.65
CA THR A 91 6.39 -19.22 -21.43
C THR A 91 5.43 -18.12 -20.96
N LEU A 92 5.25 -17.99 -19.63
CA LEU A 92 4.41 -16.93 -19.05
C LEU A 92 5.01 -15.52 -19.25
N ALA A 93 6.33 -15.40 -19.29
CA ALA A 93 7.01 -14.13 -19.57
C ALA A 93 6.79 -13.62 -21.00
N VAL A 94 6.60 -14.52 -21.97
CA VAL A 94 6.29 -14.18 -23.37
C VAL A 94 4.83 -13.72 -23.52
N GLU A 95 3.88 -14.32 -22.78
CA GLU A 95 2.46 -13.94 -22.81
C GLU A 95 2.15 -12.64 -22.05
N ALA A 96 2.92 -12.29 -21.01
CA ALA A 96 2.72 -11.08 -20.22
C ALA A 96 3.13 -9.76 -20.93
N SER A 97 3.83 -9.81 -22.07
CA SER A 97 4.55 -8.65 -22.61
C SER A 97 3.72 -7.58 -23.33
N ALA A 98 2.39 -7.70 -23.42
CA ALA A 98 1.56 -6.68 -24.09
C ALA A 98 0.94 -5.63 -23.12
N ALA A 99 0.97 -5.86 -21.80
CA ALA A 99 0.35 -4.97 -20.80
C ALA A 99 1.35 -4.24 -19.89
N ASP A 100 2.65 -4.55 -20.00
CA ASP A 100 3.66 -4.21 -18.99
C ASP A 100 4.57 -3.02 -19.37
N GLU A 101 4.67 -2.62 -20.65
CA GLU A 101 5.63 -1.59 -21.09
C GLU A 101 5.37 -0.22 -20.45
N LEU A 102 4.11 0.19 -20.33
CA LEU A 102 3.76 1.48 -19.71
C LEU A 102 3.99 1.45 -18.18
N GLN A 103 3.79 0.30 -17.54
CA GLN A 103 4.01 0.14 -16.11
C GLN A 103 5.51 0.08 -15.80
N GLU A 104 6.29 -0.60 -16.62
CA GLU A 104 7.74 -0.66 -16.49
C GLU A 104 8.37 0.73 -16.73
N ALA A 105 7.95 1.44 -17.78
CA ALA A 105 8.38 2.82 -18.00
C ALA A 105 8.05 3.74 -16.80
N ARG A 106 6.86 3.60 -16.20
CA ARG A 106 6.50 4.35 -14.98
C ARG A 106 7.36 3.97 -13.77
N ARG A 107 7.74 2.70 -13.62
CA ARG A 107 8.64 2.24 -12.53
C ARG A 107 10.04 2.81 -12.70
N GLU A 108 10.57 2.80 -13.91
CA GLU A 108 11.86 3.40 -14.24
C GLU A 108 11.87 4.91 -13.94
N LEU A 109 10.83 5.64 -14.38
CA LEU A 109 10.67 7.06 -14.10
C LEU A 109 10.57 7.34 -12.59
N LEU A 110 9.81 6.52 -11.84
CA LEU A 110 9.72 6.65 -10.39
C LEU A 110 11.07 6.41 -9.71
N SER A 111 11.85 5.43 -10.16
CA SER A 111 13.20 5.16 -9.67
C SER A 111 14.13 6.37 -9.84
N GLU A 112 14.10 7.01 -11.02
CA GLU A 112 14.83 8.24 -11.28
C GLU A 112 14.35 9.42 -10.41
N CYS A 113 13.05 9.55 -10.20
CA CYS A 113 12.48 10.59 -9.34
C CYS A 113 12.81 10.39 -7.86
N LEU A 114 12.91 9.14 -7.38
CA LEU A 114 13.35 8.84 -6.02
C LEU A 114 14.78 9.30 -5.76
N LYS A 115 15.68 9.19 -6.76
CA LYS A 115 17.07 9.70 -6.66
C LYS A 115 17.14 11.22 -6.50
N LYS A 116 16.15 11.94 -7.01
CA LYS A 116 16.05 13.42 -6.94
C LYS A 116 15.42 13.91 -5.63
N LEU A 117 14.84 13.01 -4.84
CA LEU A 117 14.12 13.38 -3.63
C LEU A 117 15.11 13.75 -2.50
N PRO A 118 14.86 14.82 -1.73
CA PRO A 118 15.70 15.18 -0.59
C PRO A 118 15.86 14.02 0.40
N LYS A 119 17.09 13.81 0.93
CA LYS A 119 17.42 12.67 1.79
C LYS A 119 16.43 12.46 2.94
N ASN A 120 16.02 13.53 3.61
CA ASN A 120 15.07 13.49 4.72
C ASN A 120 13.66 13.00 4.30
N MET A 121 13.23 13.24 3.07
CA MET A 121 11.99 12.71 2.51
C MET A 121 12.18 11.28 2.03
N LEU A 122 13.30 10.98 1.36
CA LEU A 122 13.66 9.63 0.91
C LEU A 122 13.73 8.64 2.08
N THR A 123 14.34 9.02 3.20
CA THR A 123 14.38 8.20 4.43
C THR A 123 12.97 7.88 4.93
N VAL A 124 12.09 8.89 5.00
CA VAL A 124 10.73 8.68 5.51
C VAL A 124 9.89 7.85 4.53
N VAL A 125 10.09 8.00 3.22
CA VAL A 125 9.48 7.14 2.19
C VAL A 125 9.98 5.70 2.33
N GLY A 126 11.28 5.48 2.48
CA GLY A 126 11.85 4.14 2.69
C GLY A 126 11.28 3.46 3.93
N LEU A 127 11.32 4.13 5.08
CA LEU A 127 10.74 3.61 6.32
C LEU A 127 9.24 3.31 6.21
N ARG A 128 8.49 4.07 5.41
CA ARG A 128 7.05 3.89 5.24
C ARG A 128 6.68 2.75 4.27
N TYR A 129 7.37 2.68 3.13
CA TYR A 129 6.96 1.84 2.01
C TYR A 129 7.83 0.59 1.81
N LEU A 130 9.09 0.63 2.24
CA LEU A 130 9.99 -0.53 2.25
C LEU A 130 9.90 -1.27 3.58
N ASP A 131 10.07 -0.55 4.70
CA ASP A 131 10.11 -1.16 6.03
C ASP A 131 8.72 -1.36 6.66
N GLY A 132 7.67 -0.73 6.09
CA GLY A 132 6.29 -0.88 6.56
C GLY A 132 6.00 -0.23 7.93
N LEU A 133 6.76 0.79 8.32
CA LEU A 133 6.52 1.47 9.60
C LEU A 133 5.32 2.43 9.51
N SER A 134 4.55 2.54 10.59
CA SER A 134 3.52 3.57 10.76
C SER A 134 4.14 4.93 11.03
N VAL A 135 3.36 6.00 10.80
CA VAL A 135 3.81 7.38 11.05
C VAL A 135 4.32 7.57 12.49
N SER A 136 3.66 6.93 13.46
CA SER A 136 4.07 6.98 14.87
C SER A 136 5.39 6.23 15.12
N GLU A 137 5.58 5.07 14.50
CA GLU A 137 6.83 4.31 14.64
C GLU A 137 8.01 5.03 13.99
N ILE A 138 7.78 5.68 12.84
CA ILE A 138 8.78 6.53 12.18
C ILE A 138 9.09 7.75 13.03
N ALA A 139 8.07 8.39 13.60
CA ALA A 139 8.21 9.53 14.51
C ALA A 139 9.09 9.18 15.71
N THR A 140 8.82 8.04 16.36
CA THR A 140 9.65 7.51 17.45
C THR A 140 11.07 7.19 16.97
N LYS A 141 11.22 6.48 15.84
CA LYS A 141 12.53 6.05 15.29
C LYS A 141 13.42 7.23 14.90
N LEU A 142 12.83 8.34 14.47
CA LEU A 142 13.54 9.54 14.05
C LEU A 142 13.54 10.66 15.12
N SER A 143 12.97 10.42 16.30
CA SER A 143 12.79 11.42 17.36
C SER A 143 12.16 12.73 16.87
N LEU A 144 11.06 12.61 16.10
CA LEU A 144 10.31 13.72 15.52
C LEU A 144 8.82 13.63 15.86
N ALA A 145 8.10 14.74 15.76
CA ALA A 145 6.65 14.72 15.93
C ALA A 145 5.96 13.98 14.77
N SER A 146 4.90 13.20 15.06
CA SER A 146 4.09 12.51 14.04
C SER A 146 3.55 13.45 12.96
N ASN A 147 3.20 14.69 13.31
CA ASN A 147 2.78 15.69 12.34
C ASN A 147 3.90 16.06 11.36
N ALA A 148 5.15 16.16 11.83
CA ALA A 148 6.30 16.42 10.97
C ALA A 148 6.55 15.27 9.98
N ILE A 149 6.39 14.02 10.41
CA ILE A 149 6.48 12.84 9.54
C ILE A 149 5.35 12.84 8.50
N SER A 150 4.10 13.10 8.91
CA SER A 150 2.96 13.20 8.00
C SER A 150 3.18 14.27 6.92
N GLN A 151 3.67 15.46 7.30
CA GLN A 151 3.96 16.54 6.37
C GLN A 151 5.12 16.17 5.43
N ARG A 152 6.17 15.51 5.92
CA ARG A 152 7.27 15.03 5.07
C ARG A 152 6.80 14.00 4.05
N LEU A 153 5.98 13.02 4.46
CA LEU A 153 5.38 12.04 3.56
C LEU A 153 4.48 12.70 2.51
N PHE A 154 3.69 13.69 2.92
CA PHE A 154 2.84 14.44 1.99
C PHE A 154 3.66 15.16 0.93
N ARG A 155 4.68 15.93 1.33
CA ARG A 155 5.57 16.65 0.41
C ARG A 155 6.35 15.68 -0.49
N ALA A 156 6.79 14.55 0.05
CA ALA A 156 7.49 13.52 -0.72
C ALA A 156 6.62 12.95 -1.84
N ARG A 157 5.36 12.58 -1.53
CA ARG A 157 4.42 12.07 -2.53
C ARG A 157 4.16 13.08 -3.64
N ARG A 158 3.91 14.34 -3.27
CA ARG A 158 3.68 15.43 -4.24
C ARG A 158 4.89 15.64 -5.15
N ALA A 159 6.09 15.65 -4.59
CA ALA A 159 7.31 15.82 -5.37
C ALA A 159 7.57 14.65 -6.35
N LEU A 160 7.29 13.42 -5.91
CA LEU A 160 7.40 12.24 -6.78
C LEU A 160 6.36 12.26 -7.90
N GLU A 161 5.11 12.61 -7.59
CA GLU A 161 4.03 12.76 -8.57
C GLU A 161 4.38 13.81 -9.63
N GLU A 162 4.75 15.03 -9.20
CA GLU A 162 5.14 16.12 -10.10
C GLU A 162 6.34 15.74 -10.98
N CYS A 163 7.33 15.03 -10.41
CA CYS A 163 8.51 14.57 -11.15
C CYS A 163 8.15 13.52 -12.21
N VAL A 164 7.33 12.52 -11.87
CA VAL A 164 6.93 11.47 -12.81
C VAL A 164 6.08 12.06 -13.93
N VAL A 165 5.07 12.89 -13.61
CA VAL A 165 4.21 13.55 -14.61
C VAL A 165 5.04 14.38 -15.59
N ARG A 166 5.98 15.18 -15.08
CA ARG A 166 6.88 15.99 -15.93
C ARG A 166 7.80 15.14 -16.81
N SER A 167 8.21 13.96 -16.33
CA SER A 167 9.12 13.07 -17.07
C SER A 167 8.39 12.16 -18.06
N MET A 168 7.05 12.16 -18.06
CA MET A 168 6.20 11.48 -19.04
C MET A 168 5.80 12.39 -20.22
N THR A 169 6.10 13.70 -20.15
CA THR A 169 5.79 14.69 -21.19
C THR A 169 7.04 14.97 -22.02
#